data_AF-A0A2W5YKQ0-F1
#
_entry.id   AF-A0A2W5YKQ0-F1
#
_cell.length_a   1.000
_cell.length_b   1.000
_cell.length_c   1.000
_cell.angle_alpha   90.00
_cell.angle_beta   90.00
_cell.angle_gamma   90.00
#
_symmetry.space_group_name_H-M   'P 1'
#
loop_
_entity.id
_entity.type
_entity.pdbx_description
1 polymer ?
#
loop_
_entity_poly.entity_id
_entity_poly.type
_entity_poly.pdbx_seq_one_letter_code
_entity_poly.pdbx_strand_id
1 'polypeptide(L)'
;MKQPLMLIAALTVAGSSFAQPPPGGPHGGFGHGNPLEEMSESLNLSADQKAKIQPMVDQARPQLKTIHEEAMTKAKAVVDSSLAQIRPLLTAEQQTKLDAQIKAHEDMINAMKEMHDAKSK
;
A
#
# COMPACT_ATOMS: atom_id res chain seq x y z
N MET A 1 45.13 49.33 6.63
CA MET A 1 45.67 47.98 6.94
C MET A 1 44.54 47.24 7.65
N LYS A 2 43.90 46.15 7.20
CA LYS A 2 44.22 45.07 6.24
C LYS A 2 42.87 44.58 5.67
N GLN A 3 42.78 44.25 4.38
CA GLN A 3 41.72 43.37 3.85
C GLN A 3 42.18 41.90 3.96
N PRO A 4 41.27 40.91 3.94
CA PRO A 4 41.02 40.25 2.65
C PRO A 4 39.58 39.76 2.40
N LEU A 5 39.22 39.80 1.10
CA LEU A 5 38.43 38.85 0.30
C LEU A 5 37.55 37.80 1.01
N MET A 6 36.26 37.74 0.64
CA MET A 6 35.55 36.47 0.56
C MET A 6 34.85 36.32 -0.80
N LEU A 7 35.10 35.16 -1.43
CA LEU A 7 34.65 34.76 -2.75
C LEU A 7 33.12 34.66 -2.85
N ILE A 8 32.57 35.18 -3.95
CA ILE A 8 31.27 34.78 -4.47
C ILE A 8 31.48 33.43 -5.17
N ALA A 9 31.09 32.34 -4.53
CA ALA A 9 30.98 31.04 -5.18
C ALA A 9 29.60 30.97 -5.87
N ALA A 10 29.58 31.24 -7.18
CA ALA A 10 28.44 30.94 -8.03
C ALA A 10 28.32 29.42 -8.18
N LEU A 11 27.41 28.79 -7.42
CA LEU A 11 26.97 27.43 -7.69
C LEU A 11 25.94 27.47 -8.83
N THR A 12 26.40 27.31 -10.06
CA THR A 12 25.55 26.84 -11.16
C THR A 12 25.16 25.40 -10.87
N VAL A 13 23.98 25.19 -10.29
CA VAL A 13 23.36 23.85 -10.24
C VAL A 13 22.94 23.50 -11.66
N ALA A 14 23.81 22.78 -12.36
CA ALA A 14 23.43 22.03 -13.55
C ALA A 14 22.25 21.13 -13.18
N GLY A 15 21.16 21.27 -13.94
CA GLY A 15 19.93 20.51 -13.74
C GLY A 15 20.23 19.02 -13.71
N SER A 16 20.25 18.45 -12.51
CA SER A 16 20.19 17.01 -12.34
C SER A 16 18.73 16.65 -12.57
N SER A 17 18.45 16.08 -13.74
CA SER A 17 17.21 15.35 -13.97
C SER A 17 17.11 14.30 -12.87
N PHE A 18 16.29 14.55 -11.86
CA PHE A 18 15.88 13.53 -10.92
C PHE A 18 15.18 12.47 -11.76
N ALA A 19 15.85 11.34 -11.97
CA ALA A 19 15.22 10.15 -12.50
C ALA A 19 14.04 9.85 -11.58
N GLN A 20 12.82 10.05 -12.08
CA GLN A 20 11.63 9.56 -11.39
C GLN A 20 11.86 8.06 -11.19
N PRO A 21 11.79 7.53 -9.95
CA PRO A 21 11.69 6.09 -9.80
C PRO A 21 10.48 5.64 -10.64
N PRO A 22 10.59 4.51 -11.36
CA PRO A 22 9.47 4.02 -12.16
C PRO A 22 8.23 4.00 -11.27
N PRO A 23 7.06 4.43 -11.78
CA PRO A 23 5.81 4.40 -11.03
C PRO A 23 5.69 3.00 -10.44
N GLY A 24 5.59 2.94 -9.10
CA GLY A 24 5.51 1.69 -8.38
C GLY A 24 4.54 0.77 -9.08
N GLY A 25 5.08 -0.30 -9.68
CA GLY A 25 4.26 -1.37 -10.23
C GLY A 25 3.33 -1.85 -9.11
N PRO A 26 2.13 -2.33 -9.45
CA PRO A 26 1.16 -2.76 -8.45
C PRO A 26 1.86 -3.72 -7.49
N HIS A 27 2.07 -3.26 -6.24
CA HIS A 27 2.53 -4.14 -5.18
C HIS A 27 1.54 -5.29 -5.14
N GLY A 28 2.03 -6.48 -5.52
CA GLY A 28 1.23 -7.69 -5.66
C GLY A 28 0.39 -7.89 -4.42
N GLY A 29 -0.88 -7.50 -4.50
CA GLY A 29 -1.86 -7.78 -3.49
C GLY A 29 -2.01 -9.28 -3.39
N PHE A 30 -1.87 -9.80 -2.19
CA PHE A 30 -2.23 -11.17 -1.78
C PHE A 30 -3.75 -11.40 -1.90
N GLY A 31 -4.39 -11.07 -3.03
CA GLY A 31 -5.82 -10.77 -3.03
C GLY A 31 -6.64 -11.02 -4.30
N HIS A 32 -6.06 -11.50 -5.41
CA HIS A 32 -6.86 -11.66 -6.64
C HIS A 32 -6.86 -13.08 -7.25
N GLY A 33 -6.06 -14.02 -6.74
CA GLY A 33 -6.04 -15.40 -7.20
C GLY A 33 -6.63 -16.39 -6.19
N ASN A 34 -7.15 -17.53 -6.67
CA ASN A 34 -7.36 -18.69 -5.82
C ASN A 34 -5.96 -19.22 -5.43
N PRO A 35 -5.57 -19.20 -4.14
CA PRO A 35 -4.22 -19.60 -3.72
C PRO A 35 -3.89 -21.05 -4.09
N LEU A 36 -4.89 -21.92 -4.21
CA LEU A 36 -4.67 -23.28 -4.72
C LEU A 36 -4.33 -23.30 -6.21
N GLU A 37 -4.89 -22.39 -7.01
CA GLU A 37 -4.64 -22.35 -8.44
C GLU A 37 -3.24 -21.84 -8.75
N GLU A 38 -2.80 -20.76 -8.08
CA GLU A 38 -1.42 -20.27 -8.19
C GLU A 38 -0.39 -21.33 -7.77
N MET A 39 -0.65 -22.02 -6.65
CA MET A 39 0.21 -23.13 -6.20
C MET A 39 0.17 -24.31 -7.18
N SER A 40 -0.99 -24.58 -7.76
CA SER A 40 -1.17 -25.65 -8.74
C SER A 40 -0.35 -25.43 -10.01
N GLU A 41 -0.39 -24.23 -10.56
CA GLU A 41 0.37 -23.86 -11.75
C GLU A 41 1.88 -23.89 -11.47
N SER A 42 2.29 -23.31 -10.35
CA SER A 42 3.70 -23.24 -9.95
C SER A 42 4.32 -24.63 -9.71
N LEU A 43 3.57 -25.53 -9.10
CA LEU A 43 4.05 -26.87 -8.72
C LEU A 43 3.61 -27.98 -9.70
N ASN A 44 2.90 -27.64 -10.76
CA ASN A 44 2.29 -28.59 -11.71
C ASN A 44 1.47 -29.69 -11.00
N LEU A 45 0.58 -29.29 -10.09
CA LEU A 45 -0.22 -30.24 -9.31
C LEU A 45 -1.20 -31.02 -10.18
N SER A 46 -1.24 -32.34 -10.00
CA SER A 46 -2.25 -33.21 -10.61
C SER A 46 -3.64 -32.97 -10.03
N ALA A 47 -4.68 -33.39 -10.75
CA ALA A 47 -6.07 -33.30 -10.28
C ALA A 47 -6.25 -33.98 -8.90
N ASP A 48 -5.63 -35.14 -8.70
CA ASP A 48 -5.69 -35.86 -7.43
C ASP A 48 -4.98 -35.11 -6.29
N GLN A 49 -3.88 -34.42 -6.59
CA GLN A 49 -3.18 -33.58 -5.61
C GLN A 49 -4.03 -32.36 -5.24
N LYS A 50 -4.60 -31.67 -6.24
CA LYS A 50 -5.53 -30.55 -6.00
C LYS A 50 -6.70 -30.97 -5.10
N ALA A 51 -7.34 -32.11 -5.42
CA ALA A 51 -8.48 -32.62 -4.66
C ALA A 51 -8.15 -32.90 -3.19
N LYS A 52 -6.94 -33.39 -2.90
CA LYS A 52 -6.48 -33.65 -1.53
C LYS A 52 -6.13 -32.39 -0.74
N ILE A 53 -5.68 -31.33 -1.43
CA ILE A 53 -5.23 -30.07 -0.81
C ILE A 53 -6.39 -29.08 -0.62
N GLN A 54 -7.38 -29.08 -1.52
CA GLN A 54 -8.56 -28.23 -1.48
C GLN A 54 -9.18 -28.07 -0.08
N PRO A 55 -9.49 -29.14 0.69
CA PRO A 55 -10.06 -28.98 2.02
C PRO A 55 -9.13 -28.27 3.03
N MET A 56 -7.81 -28.41 2.90
CA MET A 56 -6.85 -27.71 3.76
C MET A 56 -6.86 -26.20 3.49
N VAL A 57 -6.93 -25.82 2.21
CA VAL A 57 -7.04 -24.42 1.79
C VAL A 57 -8.38 -23.82 2.24
N ASP A 58 -9.47 -24.55 2.06
CA ASP A 58 -10.82 -24.11 2.47
C ASP A 58 -10.93 -23.91 3.99
N GLN A 59 -10.30 -24.78 4.78
CA GLN A 59 -10.22 -24.62 6.23
C GLN A 59 -9.38 -23.40 6.65
N ALA A 60 -8.30 -23.09 5.93
CA ALA A 60 -7.41 -21.98 6.26
C ALA A 60 -7.97 -20.60 5.87
N ARG A 61 -8.74 -20.52 4.77
CA ARG A 61 -9.33 -19.27 4.25
C ARG A 61 -10.03 -18.40 5.32
N PRO A 62 -10.97 -18.91 6.13
CA PRO A 62 -11.65 -18.09 7.14
C PRO A 62 -10.69 -17.56 8.21
N GLN A 63 -9.69 -18.35 8.62
CA GLN A 63 -8.70 -17.93 9.61
C GLN A 63 -7.84 -16.78 9.07
N LEU A 64 -7.39 -16.88 7.82
CA LEU A 64 -6.64 -15.83 7.15
C LEU A 64 -7.47 -14.55 6.97
N LYS A 65 -8.77 -14.68 6.66
CA LYS A 65 -9.69 -13.53 6.59
C LYS A 65 -9.76 -12.79 7.92
N THR A 66 -9.94 -13.51 9.03
CA THR A 66 -9.98 -12.92 10.38
C THR A 66 -8.66 -12.23 10.72
N ILE A 67 -7.52 -12.87 10.48
CA ILE A 67 -6.20 -12.27 10.72
C ILE A 67 -6.03 -10.99 9.90
N HIS A 68 -6.44 -11.01 8.63
CA HIS A 68 -6.37 -9.83 7.76
C HIS A 68 -7.22 -8.68 8.29
N GLU A 69 -8.46 -8.93 8.69
CA GLU A 69 -9.37 -7.91 9.24
C GLU A 69 -8.83 -7.29 10.53
N GLU A 70 -8.30 -8.12 11.44
CA GLU A 70 -7.66 -7.64 12.67
C GLU A 70 -6.40 -6.81 12.39
N ALA A 71 -5.55 -7.28 11.48
CA ALA A 71 -4.31 -6.61 11.11
C ALA A 71 -4.61 -5.25 10.46
N MET A 72 -5.59 -5.18 9.56
CA MET A 72 -6.02 -3.93 8.92
C MET A 72 -6.55 -2.93 9.94
N THR A 73 -7.32 -3.39 10.93
CA THR A 73 -7.83 -2.53 12.02
C THR A 73 -6.69 -1.95 12.85
N LYS A 74 -5.73 -2.80 13.25
CA LYS A 74 -4.55 -2.37 14.02
C LYS A 74 -3.67 -1.41 13.21
N ALA A 75 -3.45 -1.70 11.93
CA ALA A 75 -2.67 -0.85 11.03
C ALA A 75 -3.32 0.53 10.88
N LYS A 76 -4.65 0.60 10.68
CA LYS A 76 -5.38 1.86 10.62
C LYS A 76 -5.18 2.70 11.88
N ALA A 77 -5.29 2.10 13.07
CA ALA A 77 -5.08 2.82 14.32
C ALA A 77 -3.67 3.43 14.44
N VAL A 78 -2.64 2.71 14.00
CA VAL A 78 -1.25 3.20 13.98
C VAL A 78 -1.10 4.36 13.00
N VAL A 79 -1.67 4.24 11.80
CA VAL A 79 -1.64 5.30 10.78
C VAL A 79 -2.38 6.54 11.28
N ASP A 80 -3.58 6.40 11.80
CA ASP A 80 -4.40 7.53 12.30
C ASP A 80 -3.66 8.27 13.44
N SER A 81 -3.05 7.53 14.37
CA SER A 81 -2.22 8.10 15.45
C SER A 81 -0.99 8.85 14.93
N SER A 82 -0.32 8.30 13.91
CA SER A 82 0.85 8.93 13.29
C SER A 82 0.46 10.22 12.57
N LEU A 83 -0.65 10.20 11.83
CA LEU A 83 -1.17 11.36 11.13
C LEU A 83 -1.58 12.47 12.11
N ALA A 84 -2.17 12.13 13.26
CA ALA A 84 -2.51 13.11 14.28
C ALA A 84 -1.27 13.86 14.82
N GLN A 85 -0.13 13.18 14.94
CA GLN A 85 1.15 13.78 15.37
C GLN A 85 1.82 14.60 14.27
N ILE A 86 1.71 14.17 13.00
CA ILE A 86 2.30 14.88 11.86
C ILE A 86 1.50 16.14 11.50
N ARG A 87 0.18 16.09 11.60
CA ARG A 87 -0.73 17.17 11.19
C ARG A 87 -0.36 18.56 11.71
N PRO A 88 -0.04 18.78 13.00
CA PRO A 88 0.35 20.10 13.50
C PRO A 88 1.69 20.62 12.95
N LEU A 89 2.51 19.77 12.34
CA LEU A 89 3.78 20.15 11.71
C LEU A 89 3.61 20.62 10.26
N LEU A 90 2.40 20.47 9.71
CA LEU A 90 2.09 20.81 8.33
C LEU A 90 1.54 22.24 8.21
N THR A 91 1.80 22.87 7.07
CA THR A 91 1.12 24.11 6.70
C THR A 91 -0.37 23.86 6.40
N ALA A 92 -1.20 24.90 6.40
CA ALA A 92 -2.62 24.77 6.08
C ALA A 92 -2.89 24.16 4.69
N GLU A 93 -2.07 24.50 3.71
CA GLU A 93 -2.15 23.93 2.35
C GLU A 93 -1.82 22.43 2.36
N GLN A 94 -0.77 22.03 3.09
CA GLN A 94 -0.38 20.62 3.22
C GLN A 94 -1.43 19.79 3.98
N GLN A 95 -2.05 20.36 5.02
CA GLN A 95 -3.16 19.71 5.73
C GLN A 95 -4.35 19.47 4.80
N THR A 96 -4.71 20.46 3.97
CA THR A 96 -5.78 20.34 2.99
C THR A 96 -5.48 19.23 1.98
N LYS A 97 -4.24 19.13 1.50
CA LYS A 97 -3.81 18.06 0.61
C LYS A 97 -3.84 16.68 1.28
N LEU A 98 -3.41 16.59 2.54
CA LEU A 98 -3.47 15.37 3.32
C LEU A 98 -4.91 14.88 3.49
N ASP A 99 -5.85 15.78 3.81
CA ASP A 99 -7.27 15.45 3.96
C ASP A 99 -7.87 14.88 2.67
N ALA A 100 -7.54 15.48 1.53
CA ALA A 100 -7.98 14.99 0.23
C ALA A 100 -7.45 13.58 -0.05
N GLN A 101 -6.19 13.29 0.31
CA GLN A 101 -5.59 11.97 0.15
C GLN A 101 -6.24 10.92 1.07
N ILE A 102 -6.47 11.26 2.35
CA ILE A 102 -7.16 10.39 3.30
C ILE A 102 -8.56 10.07 2.77
N LYS A 103 -9.31 11.09 2.36
CA LYS A 103 -10.66 10.91 1.81
C LYS A 103 -10.68 10.02 0.57
N ALA A 104 -9.78 10.27 -0.39
CA ALA A 104 -9.70 9.44 -1.60
C ALA A 104 -9.40 7.97 -1.27
N HIS A 105 -8.55 7.72 -0.27
CA HIS A 105 -8.24 6.37 0.19
C HIS A 105 -9.46 5.69 0.84
N GLU A 106 -10.19 6.39 1.70
CA GLU A 106 -11.40 5.88 2.34
C GLU A 106 -12.51 5.57 1.33
N ASP A 107 -12.75 6.50 0.38
CA ASP A 107 -13.74 6.33 -0.67
C ASP A 107 -13.40 5.11 -1.55
N MET A 108 -12.12 4.91 -1.88
CA MET A 108 -11.66 3.72 -2.63
C MET A 108 -11.88 2.43 -1.84
N ILE A 109 -11.56 2.40 -0.54
CA ILE A 109 -11.78 1.22 0.31
C ILE A 109 -13.27 0.87 0.37
N ASN A 110 -14.13 1.87 0.57
CA ASN A 110 -15.58 1.65 0.64
C ASN A 110 -16.12 1.13 -0.69
N ALA A 111 -15.71 1.72 -1.82
CA ALA A 111 -16.10 1.25 -3.15
C ALA A 111 -15.63 -0.19 -3.42
N MET A 112 -14.41 -0.56 -2.98
CA MET A 112 -13.93 -1.95 -3.12
C MET A 112 -14.74 -2.92 -2.28
N LYS A 113 -15.13 -2.55 -1.05
CA LYS A 113 -16.01 -3.36 -0.20
C LYS A 113 -17.38 -3.56 -0.84
N GLU A 114 -18.01 -2.49 -1.32
CA GLU A 114 -19.30 -2.56 -2.01
C GLU A 114 -19.23 -3.46 -3.25
N MET A 115 -18.16 -3.34 -4.04
CA MET A 115 -17.95 -4.21 -5.21
C MET A 115 -17.80 -5.69 -4.81
N HIS A 116 -17.05 -5.98 -3.73
CA HIS A 116 -16.88 -7.33 -3.22
C HIS A 116 -18.21 -7.92 -2.70
N ASP A 117 -18.97 -7.13 -1.96
CA ASP A 117 -20.27 -7.55 -1.41
C ASP A 117 -21.31 -7.76 -2.52
N ALA A 118 -21.29 -6.94 -3.57
CA ALA A 118 -22.13 -7.13 -4.75
C ALA A 118 -21.76 -8.38 -5.56
N LYS A 119 -20.47 -8.76 -5.60
CA LYS A 119 -20.00 -9.97 -6.31
C LYS A 119 -20.14 -11.27 -5.50
N SER A 120 -20.34 -11.17 -4.18
CA SER A 120 -20.48 -12.32 -3.28
C SER A 120 -21.94 -12.69 -2.98
N LYS A 121 -22.91 -11.92 -3.49
CA LYS A 121 -24.35 -12.25 -3.55
C LYS A 121 -24.73 -12.92 -4.86
#